data_AF-A0A2E7DIZ3-F1
#
_entry.id   AF-A0A2E7DIZ3-F1
#
_cell.length_a   1.000
_cell.length_b   1.000
_cell.length_c   1.000
_cell.angle_alpha   90.00
_cell.angle_beta   90.00
_cell.angle_gamma   90.00
#
_symmetry.space_group_name_H-M   'P 1'
#
loop_
_entity.id
_entity.type
_entity.pdbx_description
1 polymer ?
#
loop_
_entity_poly.entity_id
_entity_poly.type
_entity_poly.pdbx_seq_one_letter_code
_entity_poly.pdbx_strand_id
1 'polypeptide(L)'
;MAQKFVTNLNINQNELQNAKFQFSAGDPGSGEFEGRLVYDTTNNIIKYYNSSAWKQVLTDVTSNTTALTVTAGTAGSPQLTIAEANGSTAGIMSAAHYTLVNNATEADTASTIMKRDASGHVNVTKVTGLAEPTNASDAATKGYVDARAAGLDPKESVVAASTANVTLASAVENGDTLDGVTLSTGDRILLKDQTTGSQNGVYTVNASGAPTRATDFDTGTEATAGCFFFVEQGTANANRGYVLQSKSGGGTYTIDTDTLTFSQFSGAGQIDAGAGLTKNGDVLTVGQGDGITVNANDVALASSTAGDGITFTSGVLSISTSAAGDGLGIASGVLSVNIAAAGGLETSGDNVQIKINTGIAGLETDSSGLALKSDVAGTGITFTAGVLSADASNLAASGSGGVTGTLPVGSGGTGSTTAADARGNGFLAAGDSSGGTRTTSNPLISRTVAQNVGDASATSYTITHGLGTRDVTVQVYDSSTYDTIICDVVRTDTHSATISFSTAPASNAYRVVVTG
;
A
#
# COMPACT_ATOMS: atom_id res chain seq x y z
N MET A 1 75.95 -59.33 -119.68
CA MET A 1 74.96 -58.97 -118.64
C MET A 1 74.57 -60.25 -117.93
N ALA A 2 74.86 -60.40 -116.64
CA ALA A 2 74.35 -61.52 -115.85
C ALA A 2 72.94 -61.16 -115.36
N GLN A 3 71.94 -61.91 -115.79
CA GLN A 3 70.54 -61.72 -115.40
C GLN A 3 70.35 -62.34 -114.00
N LYS A 4 69.92 -61.53 -113.03
CA LYS A 4 69.74 -61.97 -111.64
C LYS A 4 68.51 -62.89 -111.56
N PHE A 5 68.73 -64.19 -111.38
CA PHE A 5 67.66 -65.14 -111.04
C PHE A 5 67.31 -64.99 -109.56
N VAL A 6 66.11 -64.52 -109.27
CA VAL A 6 65.53 -64.44 -107.91
C VAL A 6 64.34 -65.40 -107.87
N THR A 7 64.63 -66.67 -107.59
CA THR A 7 63.61 -67.66 -107.23
C THR A 7 63.63 -67.84 -105.71
N ASN A 8 62.45 -68.01 -105.11
CA ASN A 8 62.35 -68.28 -103.68
C ASN A 8 63.13 -69.56 -103.33
N LEU A 9 63.98 -69.50 -102.31
CA LEU A 9 64.66 -70.67 -101.78
C LEU A 9 63.73 -71.37 -100.79
N ASN A 10 63.19 -72.54 -101.17
CA ASN A 10 62.47 -73.40 -100.24
C ASN A 10 63.48 -74.23 -99.44
N ILE A 11 63.52 -74.04 -98.13
CA ILE A 11 64.46 -74.72 -97.23
C ILE A 11 63.92 -75.99 -96.57
N ASN A 12 62.66 -76.43 -96.81
CA ASN A 12 62.07 -77.72 -96.37
C ASN A 12 62.63 -78.29 -95.04
N GLN A 13 62.31 -77.66 -93.90
CA GLN A 13 62.76 -78.05 -92.55
C GLN A 13 64.29 -78.01 -92.30
N ASN A 14 65.14 -77.63 -93.26
CA ASN A 14 66.55 -77.33 -93.01
C ASN A 14 66.70 -76.00 -92.27
N GLU A 15 67.69 -75.91 -91.39
CA GLU A 15 68.00 -74.69 -90.63
C GLU A 15 69.05 -73.81 -91.34
N LEU A 16 69.02 -72.51 -91.03
CA LEU A 16 70.05 -71.56 -91.44
C LEU A 16 71.08 -71.42 -90.31
N GLN A 17 72.26 -72.03 -90.45
CA GLN A 17 73.35 -71.92 -89.47
C GLN A 17 74.27 -70.74 -89.78
N ASN A 18 74.66 -69.97 -88.76
CA ASN A 18 75.58 -68.81 -88.87
C ASN A 18 75.17 -67.76 -89.92
N ALA A 19 73.88 -67.65 -90.20
CA ALA A 19 73.36 -66.68 -91.15
C ALA A 19 73.32 -65.27 -90.54
N LYS A 20 73.59 -64.26 -91.36
CA LYS A 20 73.40 -62.84 -91.01
C LYS A 20 72.12 -62.32 -91.64
N PHE A 21 71.36 -61.54 -90.89
CA PHE A 21 70.28 -60.74 -91.46
C PHE A 21 70.85 -59.62 -92.34
N GLN A 22 70.03 -59.08 -93.24
CA GLN A 22 70.39 -57.90 -94.00
C GLN A 22 70.55 -56.70 -93.07
N PHE A 23 71.69 -56.01 -93.15
CA PHE A 23 71.90 -54.76 -92.43
C PHE A 23 71.16 -53.60 -93.10
N SER A 24 70.53 -52.76 -92.29
CA SER A 24 69.92 -51.49 -92.70
C SER A 24 70.16 -50.45 -91.60
N ALA A 25 70.46 -49.21 -91.97
CA ALA A 25 70.49 -48.10 -91.02
C ALA A 25 69.06 -47.55 -90.87
N GLY A 26 68.36 -47.92 -89.80
CA GLY A 26 66.94 -47.62 -89.65
C GLY A 26 66.04 -48.41 -90.61
N ASP A 27 64.82 -47.91 -90.75
CA ASP A 27 63.79 -48.50 -91.62
C ASP A 27 64.15 -48.27 -93.10
N PRO A 28 64.27 -49.33 -93.92
CA PRO A 28 64.33 -49.21 -95.37
C PRO A 28 63.18 -48.35 -95.91
N GLY A 29 63.46 -47.48 -96.89
CA GLY A 29 62.49 -46.58 -97.53
C GLY A 29 62.09 -46.97 -98.96
N SER A 30 62.43 -48.17 -99.40
CA SER A 30 61.93 -48.76 -100.66
C SER A 30 62.11 -50.29 -100.67
N GLY A 31 61.25 -50.98 -101.44
CA GLY A 31 61.33 -52.43 -101.64
C GLY A 31 60.82 -53.23 -100.45
N GLU A 32 59.85 -52.70 -99.72
CA GLU A 32 59.18 -53.37 -98.61
C GLU A 32 58.21 -54.45 -99.11
N PHE A 33 58.26 -55.61 -98.46
CA PHE A 33 57.32 -56.72 -98.68
C PHE A 33 57.09 -57.46 -97.37
N GLU A 34 55.93 -58.11 -97.22
CA GLU A 34 55.56 -58.81 -95.99
C GLU A 34 56.60 -59.84 -95.57
N GLY A 35 56.96 -59.87 -94.29
CA GLY A 35 57.89 -60.85 -93.74
C GLY A 35 59.36 -60.56 -94.05
N ARG A 36 59.69 -59.46 -94.73
CA ARG A 36 61.08 -59.02 -94.91
C ARG A 36 61.72 -58.75 -93.54
N LEU A 37 62.85 -59.42 -93.25
CA LEU A 37 63.62 -59.27 -92.02
C LEU A 37 64.92 -58.47 -92.26
N VAL A 38 65.20 -57.52 -91.38
CA VAL A 38 66.45 -56.74 -91.36
C VAL A 38 66.99 -56.61 -89.94
N TYR A 39 68.31 -56.44 -89.83
CA TYR A 39 68.95 -55.96 -88.61
C TYR A 39 69.19 -54.46 -88.76
N ASP A 40 68.47 -53.68 -87.95
CA ASP A 40 68.63 -52.23 -87.86
C ASP A 40 69.92 -51.93 -87.09
N THR A 41 70.97 -51.56 -87.83
CA THR A 41 72.30 -51.29 -87.27
C THR A 41 72.36 -49.98 -86.48
N THR A 42 71.34 -49.11 -86.60
CA THR A 42 71.28 -47.85 -85.82
C THR A 42 70.81 -48.13 -84.39
N ASN A 43 69.84 -49.01 -84.24
CA ASN A 43 69.21 -49.33 -82.95
C ASN A 43 69.62 -50.70 -82.39
N ASN A 44 70.41 -51.49 -83.12
CA ASN A 44 70.86 -52.85 -82.80
C ASN A 44 69.73 -53.86 -82.57
N ILE A 45 68.65 -53.75 -83.35
CA ILE A 45 67.44 -54.58 -83.21
C ILE A 45 67.07 -55.28 -84.52
N ILE A 46 66.37 -56.40 -84.42
CA ILE A 46 65.76 -57.07 -85.57
C ILE A 46 64.40 -56.44 -85.84
N LYS A 47 64.10 -56.16 -87.10
CA LYS A 47 62.79 -55.67 -87.56
C LYS A 47 62.24 -56.56 -88.67
N TYR A 48 60.92 -56.65 -88.74
CA TYR A 48 60.20 -57.24 -89.86
C TYR A 48 59.19 -56.26 -90.44
N TYR A 49 58.91 -56.35 -91.74
CA TYR A 49 57.86 -55.54 -92.38
C TYR A 49 56.53 -56.30 -92.39
N ASN A 50 55.45 -55.69 -91.90
CA ASN A 50 54.13 -56.34 -91.76
C ASN A 50 53.13 -55.95 -92.87
N SER A 51 53.62 -55.61 -94.06
CA SER A 51 52.85 -55.06 -95.20
C SER A 51 52.35 -53.62 -95.02
N SER A 52 52.54 -53.00 -93.86
CA SER A 52 52.15 -51.61 -93.62
C SER A 52 53.28 -50.78 -93.01
N ALA A 53 54.01 -51.33 -92.04
CA ALA A 53 55.11 -50.66 -91.37
C ALA A 53 56.19 -51.66 -90.93
N TRP A 54 57.38 -51.13 -90.66
CA TRP A 54 58.41 -51.87 -89.96
C TRP A 54 58.01 -52.05 -88.49
N LYS A 55 58.13 -53.27 -87.99
CA LYS A 55 57.87 -53.65 -86.61
C LYS A 55 59.15 -54.23 -86.02
N GLN A 56 59.47 -53.77 -84.81
CA GLN A 56 60.54 -54.35 -84.01
C GLN A 56 60.16 -55.75 -83.52
N VAL A 57 61.14 -56.65 -83.53
CA VAL A 57 61.06 -57.91 -82.79
C VAL A 57 61.45 -57.62 -81.34
N LEU A 58 60.55 -57.90 -80.41
CA LEU A 58 60.81 -57.77 -78.98
C LEU A 58 61.71 -58.93 -78.53
N THR A 59 62.90 -58.62 -78.00
CA THR A 59 63.88 -59.62 -77.57
C THR A 59 63.83 -59.88 -76.08
N ASP A 60 63.69 -58.84 -75.25
CA ASP A 60 63.62 -58.93 -73.79
C ASP A 60 62.62 -57.92 -73.20
N VAL A 61 61.98 -58.31 -72.10
CA VAL A 61 61.21 -57.41 -71.23
C VAL A 61 61.62 -57.67 -69.79
N THR A 62 62.14 -56.64 -69.11
CA THR A 62 62.54 -56.73 -67.70
C THR A 62 61.67 -55.84 -66.85
N SER A 63 61.09 -56.38 -65.79
CA SER A 63 60.41 -55.60 -64.75
C SER A 63 61.35 -55.43 -63.55
N ASN A 64 61.45 -54.21 -63.02
CA ASN A 64 62.14 -53.92 -61.75
C ASN A 64 61.19 -53.98 -60.54
N THR A 65 59.93 -54.35 -60.76
CA THR A 65 58.89 -54.43 -59.75
C THR A 65 58.13 -55.75 -59.85
N THR A 66 57.59 -56.23 -58.74
CA THR A 66 56.67 -57.37 -58.71
C THR A 66 55.27 -57.01 -59.21
N ALA A 67 54.97 -55.71 -59.38
CA ALA A 67 53.68 -55.21 -59.83
C ALA A 67 53.41 -55.41 -61.33
N LEU A 68 54.46 -55.60 -62.13
CA LEU A 68 54.34 -55.92 -63.55
C LEU A 68 54.87 -57.35 -63.75
N THR A 69 53.95 -58.25 -64.08
CA THR A 69 54.28 -59.65 -64.37
C THR A 69 54.32 -59.83 -65.88
N VAL A 70 55.43 -60.38 -66.36
CA VAL A 70 55.61 -60.78 -67.77
C VAL A 70 55.45 -62.30 -67.83
N THR A 71 54.37 -62.77 -68.45
CA THR A 71 54.10 -64.20 -68.58
C THR A 71 54.16 -64.61 -70.05
N ALA A 72 54.60 -65.83 -70.34
CA ALA A 72 54.52 -66.39 -71.69
C ALA A 72 53.03 -66.49 -72.09
N GLY A 73 52.60 -65.62 -73.00
CA GLY A 73 51.25 -65.65 -73.55
C GLY A 73 51.08 -66.72 -74.64
N THR A 74 49.93 -66.73 -75.31
CA THR A 74 49.73 -67.58 -76.48
C THR A 74 50.68 -67.16 -77.61
N ALA A 75 51.08 -68.08 -78.48
CA ALA A 75 51.98 -67.80 -79.59
C ALA A 75 51.52 -66.57 -80.39
N GLY A 76 52.38 -65.53 -80.45
CA GLY A 76 52.08 -64.26 -81.13
C GLY A 76 51.50 -63.16 -80.23
N SER A 77 51.32 -63.36 -78.93
CA SER A 77 50.79 -62.34 -78.02
C SER A 77 51.39 -62.46 -76.60
N PRO A 78 52.53 -61.80 -76.30
CA PRO A 78 53.05 -61.74 -74.93
C PRO A 78 52.02 -61.08 -74.00
N GLN A 79 51.82 -61.64 -72.81
CA GLN A 79 50.91 -61.09 -71.80
C GLN A 79 51.70 -60.25 -70.81
N LEU A 80 51.39 -58.95 -70.76
CA LEU A 80 51.86 -58.00 -69.77
C LEU A 80 50.71 -57.74 -68.81
N THR A 81 50.82 -58.18 -67.56
CA THR A 81 49.75 -58.04 -66.56
C THR A 81 50.23 -57.16 -65.43
N ILE A 82 49.38 -56.22 -65.02
CA ILE A 82 49.59 -55.41 -63.81
C ILE A 82 48.94 -56.14 -62.64
N ALA A 83 49.70 -56.40 -61.59
CA ALA A 83 49.16 -56.88 -60.33
C ALA A 83 48.36 -55.74 -59.70
N GLU A 84 47.05 -55.94 -59.59
CA GLU A 84 46.17 -55.02 -58.88
C GLU A 84 46.50 -55.04 -57.39
N ALA A 85 46.34 -53.89 -56.74
CA ALA A 85 46.35 -53.86 -55.30
C ALA A 85 45.13 -54.62 -54.79
N ASN A 86 45.38 -55.71 -54.07
CA ASN A 86 44.39 -56.45 -53.30
C ASN A 86 44.80 -56.34 -51.83
N GLY A 87 43.91 -56.58 -50.87
CA GLY A 87 44.19 -56.40 -49.42
C GLY A 87 45.40 -57.14 -48.84
N SER A 88 46.21 -57.83 -49.66
CA SER A 88 47.50 -58.44 -49.30
C SER A 88 48.71 -57.89 -50.07
N THR A 89 48.55 -57.17 -51.18
CA THR A 89 49.66 -56.70 -52.03
C THR A 89 49.45 -55.28 -52.52
N ALA A 90 50.54 -54.49 -52.59
CA ALA A 90 50.48 -53.08 -52.97
C ALA A 90 50.19 -52.81 -54.45
N GLY A 91 50.27 -53.83 -55.31
CA GLY A 91 50.22 -53.66 -56.75
C GLY A 91 51.26 -52.63 -57.20
N ILE A 92 50.84 -51.66 -58.04
CA ILE A 92 51.71 -50.58 -58.54
C ILE A 92 51.92 -49.41 -57.55
N MET A 93 51.20 -49.38 -56.42
CA MET A 93 51.38 -48.33 -55.41
C MET A 93 52.68 -48.50 -54.63
N SER A 94 53.21 -47.40 -54.09
CA SER A 94 54.28 -47.51 -53.09
C SER A 94 53.77 -48.22 -51.83
N ALA A 95 54.66 -48.94 -51.14
CA ALA A 95 54.30 -49.64 -49.92
C ALA A 95 53.70 -48.71 -48.84
N ALA A 96 54.21 -47.47 -48.76
CA ALA A 96 53.71 -46.46 -47.82
C ALA A 96 52.26 -46.03 -48.14
N HIS A 97 51.95 -45.71 -49.41
CA HIS A 97 50.59 -45.32 -49.78
C HIS A 97 49.60 -46.49 -49.68
N TYR A 98 50.03 -47.70 -50.06
CA TYR A 98 49.21 -48.89 -49.88
C TYR A 98 48.87 -49.11 -48.40
N THR A 99 49.85 -48.98 -47.50
CA THR A 99 49.63 -49.12 -46.05
C THR A 99 48.62 -48.11 -45.52
N LEU A 100 48.72 -46.85 -45.97
CA LEU A 100 47.82 -45.77 -45.56
C LEU A 100 46.36 -46.05 -45.97
N VAL A 101 46.13 -46.56 -47.18
CA VAL A 101 44.78 -46.88 -47.71
C VAL A 101 44.25 -48.20 -47.17
N ASN A 102 45.09 -49.23 -47.06
CA ASN A 102 44.69 -50.56 -46.57
C ASN A 102 44.31 -50.51 -45.08
N ASN A 103 44.97 -49.64 -44.31
CA ASN A 103 44.67 -49.43 -42.89
C ASN A 103 43.61 -48.34 -42.65
N ALA A 104 42.97 -47.80 -43.69
CA ALA A 104 41.95 -46.78 -43.51
C ALA A 104 40.72 -47.37 -42.79
N THR A 105 40.24 -46.68 -41.75
CA THR A 105 39.09 -47.10 -40.92
C THR A 105 38.16 -45.91 -40.71
N GLU A 106 36.95 -46.14 -40.20
CA GLU A 106 36.02 -45.05 -39.82
C GLU A 106 36.46 -44.32 -38.54
N ALA A 107 37.46 -44.83 -37.82
CA ALA A 107 38.00 -44.24 -36.60
C ALA A 107 39.18 -43.30 -36.91
N ASP A 108 39.36 -42.26 -36.10
CA ASP A 108 40.47 -41.32 -36.18
C ASP A 108 41.78 -41.88 -35.61
N THR A 109 42.21 -43.01 -36.15
CA THR A 109 43.44 -43.68 -35.73
C THR A 109 44.67 -42.93 -36.26
N ALA A 110 45.70 -42.83 -35.42
CA ALA A 110 46.95 -42.18 -35.80
C ALA A 110 47.57 -42.82 -37.06
N SER A 111 48.04 -41.99 -37.99
CA SER A 111 48.74 -42.41 -39.21
C SER A 111 47.91 -43.24 -40.20
N THR A 112 46.58 -43.17 -40.14
CA THR A 112 45.68 -43.75 -41.15
C THR A 112 44.84 -42.66 -41.84
N ILE A 113 44.26 -42.97 -43.00
CA ILE A 113 43.18 -42.16 -43.57
C ILE A 113 41.87 -42.54 -42.89
N MET A 114 41.04 -41.54 -42.56
CA MET A 114 39.68 -41.79 -42.10
C MET A 114 38.71 -42.03 -43.26
N LYS A 115 37.90 -43.08 -43.14
CA LYS A 115 36.76 -43.35 -44.00
C LYS A 115 35.55 -42.60 -43.47
N ARG A 116 34.64 -42.23 -44.37
CA ARG A 116 33.31 -41.79 -43.97
C ARG A 116 32.48 -43.00 -43.57
N ASP A 117 31.56 -42.81 -42.63
CA ASP A 117 30.55 -43.81 -42.29
C ASP A 117 29.50 -43.96 -43.41
N ALA A 118 28.56 -44.89 -43.21
CA ALA A 118 27.45 -45.13 -44.14
C ALA A 118 26.52 -43.92 -44.35
N SER A 119 26.55 -42.94 -43.45
CA SER A 119 25.79 -41.68 -43.52
C SER A 119 26.60 -40.52 -44.09
N GLY A 120 27.87 -40.73 -44.43
CA GLY A 120 28.77 -39.74 -45.00
C GLY A 120 29.49 -38.85 -43.98
N HIS A 121 29.43 -39.16 -42.68
CA HIS A 121 30.14 -38.42 -41.64
C HIS A 121 31.54 -38.96 -41.40
N VAL A 122 32.40 -38.14 -40.80
CA VAL A 122 33.73 -38.53 -40.32
C VAL A 122 33.70 -38.48 -38.80
N ASN A 123 34.19 -39.54 -38.15
CA ASN A 123 34.34 -39.55 -36.69
C ASN A 123 35.66 -38.89 -36.32
N VAL A 124 35.63 -37.85 -35.49
CA VAL A 124 36.85 -37.14 -35.06
C VAL A 124 36.78 -36.93 -33.55
N THR A 125 37.74 -37.49 -32.82
CA THR A 125 37.85 -37.37 -31.36
C THR A 125 38.35 -35.99 -30.95
N LYS A 126 39.25 -35.37 -31.74
CA LYS A 126 39.78 -34.04 -31.44
C LYS A 126 40.16 -33.28 -32.70
N VAL A 127 39.65 -32.05 -32.84
CA VAL A 127 40.04 -31.12 -33.90
C VAL A 127 40.77 -29.92 -33.28
N THR A 128 41.94 -29.57 -33.80
CA THR A 128 42.75 -28.44 -33.34
C THR A 128 42.97 -27.44 -34.47
N GLY A 129 43.25 -26.17 -34.11
CA GLY A 129 43.55 -25.12 -35.10
C GLY A 129 42.34 -24.54 -35.84
N LEU A 130 41.12 -24.73 -35.31
CA LEU A 130 39.94 -24.03 -35.82
C LEU A 130 40.06 -22.52 -35.56
N ALA A 131 39.64 -21.72 -36.54
CA ALA A 131 39.35 -20.31 -36.34
C ALA A 131 38.00 -20.13 -35.64
N GLU A 132 37.75 -18.91 -35.15
CA GLU A 132 36.46 -18.55 -34.56
C GLU A 132 35.33 -18.66 -35.59
N PRO A 133 34.16 -19.21 -35.20
CA PRO A 133 33.03 -19.40 -36.13
C PRO A 133 32.46 -18.06 -36.58
N THR A 134 32.10 -17.96 -37.86
CA THR A 134 31.51 -16.75 -38.47
C THR A 134 30.11 -17.00 -39.03
N ASN A 135 29.86 -18.20 -39.57
CA ASN A 135 28.55 -18.64 -40.05
C ASN A 135 27.87 -19.53 -39.03
N ALA A 136 26.54 -19.61 -39.09
CA ALA A 136 25.74 -20.42 -38.16
C ALA A 136 26.01 -21.94 -38.24
N SER A 137 26.61 -22.43 -39.33
CA SER A 137 26.95 -23.84 -39.53
C SER A 137 28.43 -24.16 -39.28
N ASP A 138 29.23 -23.17 -38.87
CA ASP A 138 30.64 -23.40 -38.55
C ASP A 138 30.76 -24.19 -37.24
N ALA A 139 31.77 -25.05 -37.14
CA ALA A 139 32.10 -25.70 -35.89
C ALA A 139 32.64 -24.66 -34.88
N ALA A 140 32.15 -24.70 -33.64
CA ALA A 140 32.57 -23.78 -32.59
C ALA A 140 33.81 -24.28 -31.84
N THR A 141 34.77 -23.38 -31.58
CA THR A 141 35.89 -23.67 -30.68
C THR A 141 35.39 -23.71 -29.24
N LYS A 142 36.05 -24.49 -28.35
CA LYS A 142 35.72 -24.45 -26.91
C LYS A 142 35.87 -23.03 -26.36
N GLY A 143 36.91 -22.30 -26.80
CA GLY A 143 37.15 -20.91 -26.42
C GLY A 143 35.99 -19.97 -26.79
N TYR A 144 35.42 -20.11 -27.98
CA TYR A 144 34.23 -19.36 -28.41
C TYR A 144 33.03 -19.63 -27.49
N VAL A 145 32.76 -20.91 -27.22
CA VAL A 145 31.63 -21.33 -26.37
C VAL A 145 31.83 -20.83 -24.93
N ASP A 146 33.04 -20.99 -24.38
CA ASP A 146 33.40 -20.52 -23.05
C ASP A 146 33.30 -19.00 -22.96
N ALA A 147 33.80 -18.26 -23.95
CA ALA A 147 33.71 -16.80 -23.99
C ALA A 147 32.25 -16.30 -24.07
N ARG A 148 31.39 -17.04 -24.78
CA ARG A 148 29.95 -16.74 -24.83
C ARG A 148 29.26 -17.07 -23.50
N ALA A 149 29.75 -18.09 -22.80
CA ALA A 149 29.33 -18.46 -21.46
C ALA A 149 29.98 -17.61 -20.34
N ALA A 150 31.02 -16.81 -20.62
CA ALA A 150 31.87 -16.16 -19.63
C ALA A 150 31.19 -15.12 -18.72
N GLY A 151 29.90 -14.83 -18.91
CA GLY A 151 29.09 -14.05 -17.98
C GLY A 151 28.23 -14.90 -17.03
N LEU A 152 28.25 -16.21 -17.17
CA LEU A 152 27.48 -17.19 -16.40
C LEU A 152 28.46 -18.17 -15.77
N ASP A 153 28.38 -18.36 -14.45
CA ASP A 153 29.14 -19.39 -13.73
C ASP A 153 28.17 -20.48 -13.20
N PRO A 154 27.58 -21.30 -14.09
CA PRO A 154 26.71 -22.38 -13.67
C PRO A 154 27.51 -23.50 -13.01
N LYS A 155 27.03 -23.99 -11.87
CA LYS A 155 27.49 -25.21 -11.21
C LYS A 155 26.50 -26.35 -11.44
N GLU A 156 26.93 -27.57 -11.13
CA GLU A 156 26.02 -28.71 -11.10
C GLU A 156 24.89 -28.47 -10.08
N SER A 157 23.71 -28.99 -10.41
CA SER A 157 22.54 -28.92 -9.54
C SER A 157 22.77 -29.62 -8.20
N VAL A 158 21.93 -29.28 -7.23
CA VAL A 158 21.88 -29.92 -5.91
C VAL A 158 20.53 -30.61 -5.74
N VAL A 159 20.52 -31.75 -5.08
CA VAL A 159 19.33 -32.55 -4.80
C VAL A 159 18.39 -31.81 -3.85
N ALA A 160 18.92 -31.25 -2.76
CA ALA A 160 18.15 -30.56 -1.73
C ALA A 160 18.92 -29.36 -1.14
N ALA A 161 18.20 -28.44 -0.51
CA ALA A 161 18.78 -27.30 0.19
C ALA A 161 18.26 -27.19 1.63
N SER A 162 19.09 -26.68 2.53
CA SER A 162 18.68 -26.45 3.91
C SER A 162 17.50 -25.46 4.01
N THR A 163 16.69 -25.63 5.05
CA THR A 163 15.64 -24.67 5.48
C THR A 163 15.94 -24.04 6.84
N ALA A 164 16.91 -24.58 7.56
CA ALA A 164 17.39 -24.13 8.86
C ALA A 164 18.82 -24.66 9.10
N ASN A 165 19.44 -24.24 10.20
CA ASN A 165 20.74 -24.74 10.62
C ASN A 165 20.72 -26.25 10.85
N VAL A 166 21.65 -26.97 10.22
CA VAL A 166 21.83 -28.43 10.37
C VAL A 166 23.19 -28.77 10.97
N THR A 167 23.28 -29.84 11.74
CA THR A 167 24.55 -30.37 12.25
C THR A 167 25.24 -31.19 11.17
N LEU A 168 26.33 -30.68 10.58
CA LEU A 168 27.04 -31.35 9.48
C LEU A 168 27.40 -32.80 9.80
N ALA A 169 27.80 -33.10 11.04
CA ALA A 169 28.28 -34.43 11.42
C ALA A 169 27.19 -35.49 11.58
N SER A 170 25.89 -35.14 11.56
CA SER A 170 24.85 -36.10 11.95
C SER A 170 23.44 -35.82 11.40
N ALA A 171 23.25 -34.77 10.58
CA ALA A 171 21.91 -34.36 10.12
C ALA A 171 21.80 -34.33 8.58
N VAL A 172 22.85 -34.78 7.89
CA VAL A 172 23.00 -34.78 6.43
C VAL A 172 23.81 -36.00 5.97
N GLU A 173 23.75 -37.09 6.73
CA GLU A 173 24.35 -38.37 6.36
C GLU A 173 23.43 -39.14 5.41
N ASN A 174 23.96 -40.20 4.78
CA ASN A 174 23.16 -41.08 3.95
C ASN A 174 21.97 -41.67 4.72
N GLY A 175 20.75 -41.40 4.26
CA GLY A 175 19.48 -41.82 4.87
C GLY A 175 18.80 -40.72 5.69
N ASP A 176 19.48 -39.62 6.02
CA ASP A 176 18.87 -38.46 6.67
C ASP A 176 17.96 -37.69 5.71
N THR A 177 17.14 -36.79 6.25
CA THR A 177 16.24 -35.95 5.44
C THR A 177 16.64 -34.49 5.47
N LEU A 178 16.71 -33.86 4.29
CA LEU A 178 16.88 -32.41 4.13
C LEU A 178 15.74 -31.85 3.28
N ASP A 179 14.98 -30.89 3.81
CA ASP A 179 13.79 -30.32 3.15
C ASP A 179 12.79 -31.38 2.65
N GLY A 180 12.62 -32.47 3.41
CA GLY A 180 11.72 -33.58 3.07
C GLY A 180 12.26 -34.58 2.04
N VAL A 181 13.50 -34.41 1.57
CA VAL A 181 14.19 -35.36 0.67
C VAL A 181 15.10 -36.27 1.48
N THR A 182 14.95 -37.59 1.33
CA THR A 182 15.90 -38.57 1.90
C THR A 182 17.19 -38.58 1.08
N LEU A 183 18.30 -38.30 1.73
CA LEU A 183 19.62 -38.16 1.13
C LEU A 183 20.27 -39.52 0.87
N SER A 184 20.97 -39.64 -0.26
CA SER A 184 21.79 -40.79 -0.64
C SER A 184 23.27 -40.39 -0.73
N THR A 185 24.16 -41.37 -0.56
CA THR A 185 25.60 -41.17 -0.76
C THR A 185 25.88 -40.63 -2.17
N GLY A 186 26.65 -39.55 -2.26
CA GLY A 186 26.95 -38.87 -3.52
C GLY A 186 25.99 -37.74 -3.86
N ASP A 187 24.87 -37.59 -3.15
CA ASP A 187 23.95 -36.49 -3.38
C ASP A 187 24.62 -35.16 -3.09
N ARG A 188 24.47 -34.21 -4.01
CA ARG A 188 24.90 -32.82 -3.83
C ARG A 188 23.82 -32.07 -3.06
N ILE A 189 24.17 -31.37 -2.01
CA ILE A 189 23.23 -30.60 -1.17
C ILE A 189 23.74 -29.18 -0.96
N LEU A 190 22.82 -28.22 -0.89
CA LEU A 190 23.12 -26.84 -0.50
C LEU A 190 22.85 -26.64 0.99
N LEU A 191 23.89 -26.27 1.74
CA LEU A 191 23.74 -25.74 3.09
C LEU A 191 23.84 -24.22 3.01
N LYS A 192 22.74 -23.51 3.20
CA LYS A 192 22.67 -22.04 3.10
C LYS A 192 22.24 -21.34 4.39
N ASP A 193 21.74 -22.10 5.37
CA ASP A 193 21.16 -21.56 6.62
C ASP A 193 21.98 -21.95 7.86
N GLN A 194 23.29 -22.17 7.71
CA GLN A 194 24.17 -22.42 8.85
C GLN A 194 24.30 -21.16 9.72
N THR A 195 24.41 -21.37 11.03
CA THR A 195 24.66 -20.29 12.01
C THR A 195 26.06 -19.71 11.79
N THR A 196 27.04 -20.57 11.50
CA THR A 196 28.38 -20.15 11.08
C THR A 196 28.38 -20.04 9.56
N GLY A 197 28.31 -18.81 9.03
CA GLY A 197 28.17 -18.60 7.59
C GLY A 197 29.32 -19.12 6.73
N SER A 198 30.50 -19.39 7.30
CA SER A 198 31.59 -20.05 6.57
C SER A 198 31.33 -21.53 6.29
N GLN A 199 30.40 -22.17 7.02
CA GLN A 199 29.93 -23.54 6.78
C GLN A 199 28.82 -23.61 5.73
N ASN A 200 28.34 -22.47 5.21
CA ASN A 200 27.45 -22.49 4.07
C ASN A 200 28.21 -22.91 2.81
N GLY A 201 27.55 -23.61 1.90
CA GLY A 201 28.03 -23.95 0.56
C GLY A 201 27.45 -25.25 0.04
N VAL A 202 28.03 -25.75 -1.04
CA VAL A 202 27.63 -27.01 -1.66
C VAL A 202 28.49 -28.15 -1.14
N TYR A 203 27.83 -29.25 -0.76
CA TYR A 203 28.44 -30.43 -0.17
C TYR A 203 27.97 -31.70 -0.87
N THR A 204 28.78 -32.75 -0.83
CA THR A 204 28.44 -34.11 -1.25
C THR A 204 28.22 -34.98 -0.01
N VAL A 205 27.08 -35.67 0.03
CA VAL A 205 26.70 -36.57 1.13
C VAL A 205 27.62 -37.78 1.13
N ASN A 206 28.22 -38.07 2.28
CA ASN A 206 29.09 -39.22 2.47
C ASN A 206 28.30 -40.45 2.94
N ALA A 207 28.88 -41.64 2.75
CA ALA A 207 28.28 -42.89 3.23
C ALA A 207 28.16 -42.94 4.76
N SER A 208 29.04 -42.23 5.47
CA SER A 208 29.01 -42.04 6.93
C SER A 208 29.82 -40.80 7.31
N GLY A 209 29.42 -40.10 8.37
CA GLY A 209 30.10 -38.91 8.87
C GLY A 209 29.72 -37.63 8.12
N ALA A 210 30.38 -36.54 8.50
CA ALA A 210 30.11 -35.21 7.92
C ALA A 210 30.28 -35.21 6.39
N PRO A 211 29.47 -34.43 5.66
CA PRO A 211 29.56 -34.35 4.21
C PRO A 211 30.82 -33.57 3.81
N THR A 212 31.32 -33.83 2.61
CA THR A 212 32.51 -33.16 2.07
C THR A 212 32.09 -32.00 1.19
N ARG A 213 32.86 -30.92 1.10
CA ARG A 213 32.62 -29.86 0.10
C ARG A 213 32.57 -30.48 -1.30
N ALA A 214 31.65 -30.02 -2.14
CA ALA A 214 31.63 -30.46 -3.53
C ALA A 214 32.88 -29.99 -4.27
N THR A 215 33.44 -30.82 -5.16
CA THR A 215 34.73 -30.56 -5.84
C THR A 215 34.71 -29.31 -6.72
N ASP A 216 33.56 -28.89 -7.22
CA ASP A 216 33.38 -27.64 -7.99
C ASP A 216 33.01 -26.43 -7.11
N PHE A 217 33.14 -26.58 -5.79
CA PHE A 217 32.80 -25.57 -4.78
C PHE A 217 33.69 -25.67 -3.52
N ASP A 218 34.90 -26.24 -3.62
CA ASP A 218 35.81 -26.42 -2.48
C ASP A 218 36.97 -25.42 -2.46
N THR A 219 37.17 -24.66 -3.54
CA THR A 219 38.13 -23.54 -3.57
C THR A 219 37.50 -22.18 -3.90
N GLY A 220 38.22 -21.12 -3.53
CA GLY A 220 37.84 -19.73 -3.83
C GLY A 220 37.82 -19.36 -5.32
N THR A 221 38.52 -20.14 -6.15
CA THR A 221 38.54 -19.97 -7.61
C THR A 221 37.28 -20.55 -8.25
N GLU A 222 36.66 -21.55 -7.63
CA GLU A 222 35.46 -22.21 -8.14
C GLU A 222 34.19 -21.58 -7.56
N ALA A 223 34.18 -21.26 -6.26
CA ALA A 223 33.07 -20.56 -5.60
C ALA A 223 33.14 -19.04 -5.89
N THR A 224 32.99 -18.65 -7.15
CA THR A 224 33.04 -17.24 -7.54
C THR A 224 31.72 -16.53 -7.24
N ALA A 225 31.78 -15.23 -6.96
CA ALA A 225 30.58 -14.42 -6.82
C ALA A 225 29.79 -14.42 -8.14
N GLY A 226 28.48 -14.70 -8.06
CA GLY A 226 27.62 -14.84 -9.24
C GLY A 226 27.50 -16.29 -9.75
N CYS A 227 28.26 -17.25 -9.19
CA CYS A 227 28.03 -18.65 -9.51
C CYS A 227 26.65 -19.11 -9.04
N PHE A 228 26.03 -20.00 -9.81
CA PHE A 228 24.65 -20.39 -9.57
C PHE A 228 24.34 -21.84 -9.92
N PHE A 229 23.32 -22.38 -9.29
CA PHE A 229 22.84 -23.75 -9.50
C PHE A 229 21.37 -23.88 -9.10
N PHE A 230 20.73 -24.97 -9.52
CA PHE A 230 19.34 -25.27 -9.22
C PHE A 230 19.21 -26.36 -8.15
N VAL A 231 18.15 -26.27 -7.36
CA VAL A 231 17.73 -27.29 -6.40
C VAL A 231 16.64 -28.14 -7.03
N GLU A 232 16.86 -29.44 -7.11
CA GLU A 232 16.00 -30.36 -7.86
C GLU A 232 14.76 -30.78 -7.07
N GLN A 233 14.91 -31.02 -5.77
CA GLN A 233 13.88 -31.60 -4.91
C GLN A 233 13.76 -30.84 -3.58
N GLY A 234 12.69 -31.14 -2.83
CA GLY A 234 12.40 -30.52 -1.54
C GLY A 234 11.00 -29.94 -1.44
N THR A 235 10.52 -29.74 -0.21
CA THR A 235 9.20 -29.15 0.03
C THR A 235 9.20 -27.63 -0.11
N ALA A 236 10.24 -26.97 0.39
CA ALA A 236 10.38 -25.53 0.37
C ALA A 236 11.27 -25.04 -0.77
N ASN A 237 12.30 -25.80 -1.15
CA ASN A 237 13.35 -25.35 -2.04
C ASN A 237 13.36 -25.99 -3.44
N ALA A 238 12.47 -26.94 -3.74
CA ALA A 238 12.41 -27.55 -5.08
C ALA A 238 12.19 -26.52 -6.19
N ASN A 239 12.85 -26.74 -7.33
CA ASN A 239 12.77 -25.90 -8.53
C ASN A 239 13.22 -24.44 -8.30
N ARG A 240 14.01 -24.17 -7.25
CA ARG A 240 14.61 -22.85 -7.00
C ARG A 240 16.07 -22.84 -7.43
N GLY A 241 16.55 -21.73 -7.97
CA GLY A 241 17.97 -21.51 -8.22
C GLY A 241 18.57 -20.53 -7.25
N TYR A 242 19.77 -20.85 -6.75
CA TYR A 242 20.54 -20.03 -5.84
C TYR A 242 21.81 -19.50 -6.51
N VAL A 243 22.13 -18.24 -6.21
CA VAL A 243 23.36 -17.56 -6.62
C VAL A 243 24.19 -17.24 -5.40
N LEU A 244 25.50 -17.46 -5.47
CA LEU A 244 26.44 -16.97 -4.46
C LEU A 244 26.57 -15.45 -4.61
N GLN A 245 26.24 -14.71 -3.56
CA GLN A 245 26.32 -13.25 -3.56
C GLN A 245 27.77 -12.76 -3.65
N SER A 246 27.94 -11.46 -3.89
CA SER A 246 29.27 -10.85 -3.80
C SER A 246 29.82 -10.91 -2.37
N LYS A 247 31.11 -11.21 -2.24
CA LYS A 247 31.81 -11.20 -0.95
C LYS A 247 31.68 -9.84 -0.29
N SER A 248 31.33 -9.84 0.99
CA SER A 248 31.35 -8.62 1.80
C SER A 248 32.77 -8.06 1.85
N GLY A 249 32.95 -6.81 1.41
CA GLY A 249 34.29 -6.20 1.26
C GLY A 249 34.98 -6.45 -0.09
N GLY A 250 34.37 -7.22 -1.00
CA GLY A 250 34.88 -7.52 -2.33
C GLY A 250 35.98 -8.59 -2.38
N GLY A 251 36.46 -8.89 -3.60
CA GLY A 251 37.52 -9.87 -3.86
C GLY A 251 37.03 -11.32 -3.96
N THR A 252 37.98 -12.25 -4.00
CA THR A 252 37.73 -13.70 -4.05
C THR A 252 37.39 -14.26 -2.68
N TYR A 253 36.59 -15.32 -2.65
CA TYR A 253 36.27 -16.07 -1.42
C TYR A 253 37.44 -16.96 -0.97
N THR A 254 37.59 -17.13 0.34
CA THR A 254 38.42 -18.15 0.98
C THR A 254 37.48 -19.13 1.69
N ILE A 255 37.39 -20.34 1.17
CA ILE A 255 36.49 -21.39 1.69
C ILE A 255 36.83 -21.73 3.15
N ASP A 256 35.79 -22.07 3.91
CA ASP A 256 35.80 -22.35 5.35
C ASP A 256 36.22 -21.18 6.27
N THR A 257 36.56 -20.03 5.69
CA THR A 257 36.90 -18.80 6.43
C THR A 257 35.85 -17.71 6.22
N ASP A 258 35.55 -17.40 4.96
CA ASP A 258 34.60 -16.34 4.62
C ASP A 258 33.15 -16.83 4.73
N THR A 259 32.25 -15.93 5.14
CA THR A 259 30.80 -16.16 5.10
C THR A 259 30.33 -16.28 3.65
N LEU A 260 29.73 -17.42 3.29
CA LEU A 260 29.09 -17.61 1.99
C LEU A 260 27.59 -17.33 2.11
N THR A 261 27.10 -16.37 1.32
CA THR A 261 25.69 -15.96 1.35
C THR A 261 25.04 -16.29 0.02
N PHE A 262 24.00 -17.13 0.07
CA PHE A 262 23.24 -17.51 -1.12
C PHE A 262 21.94 -16.73 -1.17
N SER A 263 21.54 -16.33 -2.38
CA SER A 263 20.26 -15.70 -2.63
C SER A 263 19.55 -16.45 -3.73
N GLN A 264 18.22 -16.56 -3.63
CA GLN A 264 17.46 -17.16 -4.71
C GLN A 264 17.37 -16.18 -5.88
N PHE A 265 17.76 -16.61 -7.07
CA PHE A 265 17.69 -15.80 -8.30
C PHE A 265 16.74 -16.41 -9.35
N SER A 266 16.22 -17.62 -9.12
CA SER A 266 15.20 -18.24 -9.98
C SER A 266 14.27 -19.18 -9.20
N GLY A 267 13.08 -19.40 -9.75
CA GLY A 267 12.11 -20.42 -9.31
C GLY A 267 10.70 -20.15 -9.81
N ALA A 268 9.93 -21.21 -10.07
CA ALA A 268 8.50 -21.07 -10.32
C ALA A 268 7.85 -20.45 -9.06
N GLY A 269 7.30 -19.23 -9.17
CA GLY A 269 6.78 -18.55 -7.98
C GLY A 269 7.78 -17.68 -7.22
N GLN A 270 8.79 -17.12 -7.87
CA GLN A 270 9.84 -16.24 -7.28
C GLN A 270 9.33 -15.13 -6.33
N ILE A 271 8.04 -14.81 -6.37
CA ILE A 271 7.38 -13.92 -5.43
C ILE A 271 6.37 -14.73 -4.63
N ASP A 272 6.68 -15.04 -3.36
CA ASP A 272 5.65 -15.42 -2.39
C ASP A 272 4.86 -14.15 -2.06
N ALA A 273 3.63 -14.06 -2.58
CA ALA A 273 2.76 -12.93 -2.31
C ALA A 273 2.38 -12.94 -0.81
N GLY A 274 3.01 -12.06 -0.04
CA GLY A 274 2.65 -11.82 1.35
C GLY A 274 1.22 -11.28 1.51
N ALA A 275 0.79 -11.06 2.75
CA ALA A 275 -0.53 -10.47 3.02
C ALA A 275 -0.72 -9.15 2.25
N GLY A 276 -1.87 -8.99 1.60
CA GLY A 276 -2.18 -7.80 0.78
C GLY A 276 -1.67 -7.85 -0.66
N LEU A 277 -1.00 -8.93 -1.08
CA LEU A 277 -0.67 -9.20 -2.48
C LEU A 277 -1.26 -10.56 -2.92
N THR A 278 -1.43 -10.78 -4.21
CA THR A 278 -1.84 -12.07 -4.79
C THR A 278 -1.04 -12.31 -6.05
N LYS A 279 -0.54 -13.54 -6.22
CA LYS A 279 0.18 -13.94 -7.43
C LYS A 279 -0.65 -14.97 -8.20
N ASN A 280 -0.85 -14.73 -9.49
CA ASN A 280 -1.45 -15.69 -10.40
C ASN A 280 -0.59 -15.81 -11.67
N GLY A 281 0.09 -16.95 -11.83
CA GLY A 281 1.11 -17.10 -12.89
C GLY A 281 2.20 -16.03 -12.74
N ASP A 282 2.43 -15.26 -13.79
CA ASP A 282 3.44 -14.18 -13.83
C ASP A 282 2.89 -12.81 -13.40
N VAL A 283 1.61 -12.73 -13.03
CA VAL A 283 0.98 -11.48 -12.60
C VAL A 283 0.98 -11.39 -11.08
N LEU A 284 1.61 -10.35 -10.55
CA LEU A 284 1.51 -9.94 -9.15
C LEU A 284 0.52 -8.78 -9.05
N THR A 285 -0.57 -8.99 -8.32
CA THR A 285 -1.60 -7.97 -8.06
C THR A 285 -1.64 -7.62 -6.58
N VAL A 286 -2.07 -6.40 -6.25
CA VAL A 286 -2.46 -6.08 -4.88
C VAL A 286 -3.75 -6.83 -4.55
N GLY A 287 -3.80 -7.44 -3.37
CA GLY A 287 -5.00 -8.11 -2.86
C GLY A 287 -6.07 -7.08 -2.54
N GLN A 288 -7.10 -6.99 -3.39
CA GLN A 288 -8.27 -6.14 -3.13
C GLN A 288 -9.05 -6.67 -1.93
N GLY A 289 -8.76 -6.14 -0.74
CA GLY A 289 -9.68 -6.24 0.39
C GLY A 289 -10.84 -5.26 0.23
N ASP A 290 -11.66 -5.10 1.26
CA ASP A 290 -12.75 -4.11 1.26
C ASP A 290 -12.21 -2.67 1.18
N GLY A 291 -10.91 -2.49 1.46
CA GLY A 291 -10.27 -1.21 1.74
C GLY A 291 -9.73 -0.40 0.55
N ILE A 292 -9.49 -1.09 -0.56
CA ILE A 292 -8.80 -0.53 -1.72
C ILE A 292 -9.43 -1.03 -3.00
N THR A 293 -9.37 -0.20 -4.04
CA THR A 293 -9.70 -0.59 -5.40
C THR A 293 -8.40 -0.61 -6.21
N VAL A 294 -8.14 -1.74 -6.87
CA VAL A 294 -6.96 -1.92 -7.72
C VAL A 294 -7.41 -1.74 -9.16
N ASN A 295 -7.10 -0.59 -9.76
CA ASN A 295 -7.39 -0.30 -11.16
C ASN A 295 -6.23 -0.76 -12.05
N ALA A 296 -6.41 -0.64 -13.37
CA ALA A 296 -5.37 -0.98 -14.33
C ALA A 296 -4.09 -0.13 -14.19
N ASN A 297 -4.21 1.13 -13.73
CA ASN A 297 -3.11 2.10 -13.72
C ASN A 297 -2.73 2.61 -12.33
N ASP A 298 -3.56 2.39 -11.30
CA ASP A 298 -3.34 2.88 -9.94
C ASP A 298 -4.05 2.02 -8.88
N VAL A 299 -3.67 2.22 -7.62
CA VAL A 299 -4.34 1.67 -6.44
C VAL A 299 -4.99 2.83 -5.70
N ALA A 300 -6.30 2.77 -5.51
CA ALA A 300 -7.10 3.81 -4.87
C ALA A 300 -7.78 3.26 -3.61
N LEU A 301 -8.33 4.14 -2.77
CA LEU A 301 -9.22 3.74 -1.68
C LEU A 301 -10.55 3.25 -2.26
N ALA A 302 -11.10 2.12 -1.79
CA ALA A 302 -12.39 1.67 -2.30
C ALA A 302 -13.51 2.57 -1.78
N SER A 303 -14.49 2.87 -2.63
CA SER A 303 -15.66 3.68 -2.26
C SER A 303 -16.52 3.04 -1.17
N SER A 304 -16.40 1.72 -0.96
CA SER A 304 -17.08 0.93 0.07
C SER A 304 -16.29 0.80 1.38
N THR A 305 -15.04 1.26 1.43
CA THR A 305 -14.08 0.91 2.50
C THR A 305 -14.37 1.51 3.85
N ALA A 306 -14.90 2.71 3.88
CA ALA A 306 -14.72 3.53 5.06
C ALA A 306 -15.91 3.41 6.04
N GLY A 307 -16.43 2.18 6.15
CA GLY A 307 -17.60 1.85 6.95
C GLY A 307 -18.74 2.83 6.71
N ASP A 308 -19.59 2.97 7.71
CA ASP A 308 -20.64 3.98 7.65
C ASP A 308 -20.02 5.39 7.66
N GLY A 309 -18.88 5.65 8.35
CA GLY A 309 -18.43 7.02 8.70
C GLY A 309 -17.71 7.87 7.64
N ILE A 310 -16.85 7.30 6.79
CA ILE A 310 -16.03 8.06 5.81
C ILE A 310 -16.33 7.49 4.41
N THR A 311 -16.20 8.30 3.35
CA THR A 311 -16.46 7.88 1.96
C THR A 311 -15.48 8.54 1.02
N PHE A 312 -14.98 7.81 0.02
CA PHE A 312 -14.21 8.38 -1.08
C PHE A 312 -15.11 8.56 -2.30
N THR A 313 -15.41 9.81 -2.67
CA THR A 313 -16.26 10.14 -3.82
C THR A 313 -15.55 11.18 -4.68
N SER A 314 -15.44 10.90 -5.98
CA SER A 314 -14.87 11.82 -6.98
C SER A 314 -13.48 12.38 -6.63
N GLY A 315 -12.62 11.55 -6.00
CA GLY A 315 -11.24 11.95 -5.67
C GLY A 315 -11.09 12.62 -4.30
N VAL A 316 -12.17 12.80 -3.54
CA VAL A 316 -12.15 13.45 -2.22
C VAL A 316 -12.50 12.44 -1.14
N LEU A 317 -11.67 12.39 -0.09
CA LEU A 317 -12.00 11.69 1.15
C LEU A 317 -12.95 12.58 1.97
N SER A 318 -14.20 12.15 2.13
CA SER A 318 -15.26 12.88 2.81
C SER A 318 -15.85 12.09 3.98
N ILE A 319 -16.64 12.73 4.83
CA ILE A 319 -17.50 12.06 5.80
C ILE A 319 -18.78 11.63 5.09
N SER A 320 -19.21 10.38 5.31
CA SER A 320 -20.46 9.87 4.77
C SER A 320 -21.64 10.62 5.37
N THR A 321 -22.42 11.27 4.51
CA THR A 321 -23.64 11.97 4.92
C THR A 321 -24.73 11.02 5.44
N SER A 322 -24.65 9.73 5.10
CA SER A 322 -25.62 8.72 5.58
C SER A 322 -25.34 8.22 6.99
N ALA A 323 -24.12 8.39 7.52
CA ALA A 323 -23.74 7.89 8.84
C ALA A 323 -23.41 8.97 9.88
N ALA A 324 -22.91 10.12 9.45
CA ALA A 324 -22.69 11.25 10.35
C ALA A 324 -24.02 11.92 10.79
N GLY A 325 -25.13 11.56 10.15
CA GLY A 325 -26.36 12.34 10.20
C GLY A 325 -26.11 13.79 9.78
N ASP A 326 -26.99 14.70 10.19
CA ASP A 326 -26.85 16.13 9.91
C ASP A 326 -25.83 16.83 10.84
N GLY A 327 -24.92 16.12 11.52
CA GLY A 327 -24.05 16.69 12.56
C GLY A 327 -22.67 17.11 12.08
N LEU A 328 -22.03 16.33 11.21
CA LEU A 328 -20.68 16.60 10.68
C LEU A 328 -20.66 16.40 9.17
N GLY A 329 -19.92 17.24 8.46
CA GLY A 329 -19.75 17.15 7.02
C GLY A 329 -18.49 17.86 6.55
N ILE A 330 -18.13 17.71 5.28
CA ILE A 330 -17.06 18.50 4.67
C ILE A 330 -17.70 19.49 3.70
N ALA A 331 -17.57 20.78 3.99
CA ALA A 331 -17.99 21.87 3.13
C ALA A 331 -16.76 22.68 2.74
N SER A 332 -16.58 22.98 1.44
CA SER A 332 -15.46 23.77 0.92
C SER A 332 -14.06 23.27 1.31
N GLY A 333 -13.90 21.96 1.55
CA GLY A 333 -12.61 21.34 1.85
C GLY A 333 -12.17 21.36 3.32
N VAL A 334 -13.03 21.81 4.24
CA VAL A 334 -12.77 21.78 5.68
C VAL A 334 -13.80 20.89 6.38
N LEU A 335 -13.38 20.19 7.43
CA LEU A 335 -14.29 19.48 8.33
C LEU A 335 -15.16 20.51 9.07
N SER A 336 -16.46 20.49 8.82
CA SER A 336 -17.43 21.42 9.37
C SER A 336 -18.48 20.69 10.23
N VAL A 337 -18.92 21.36 11.30
CA VAL A 337 -20.15 20.96 12.01
C VAL A 337 -21.34 21.46 11.20
N ASN A 338 -22.23 20.55 10.84
CA ASN A 338 -23.49 20.89 10.20
C ASN A 338 -24.44 21.38 11.30
N ILE A 339 -24.77 22.66 11.28
CA ILE A 339 -25.63 23.28 12.29
C ILE A 339 -27.01 23.53 11.69
N ALA A 340 -28.06 23.08 12.39
CA ALA A 340 -29.43 23.30 11.97
C ALA A 340 -29.72 24.80 11.78
N ALA A 341 -30.34 25.19 10.66
CA ALA A 341 -30.57 26.60 10.31
C ALA A 341 -31.35 27.40 11.38
N ALA A 342 -32.20 26.71 12.15
CA ALA A 342 -32.99 27.25 13.26
C ALA A 342 -32.45 26.85 14.66
N GLY A 343 -31.25 26.28 14.75
CA GLY A 343 -30.60 25.91 16.00
C GLY A 343 -29.98 27.10 16.75
N GLY A 344 -29.60 26.87 18.00
CA GLY A 344 -28.94 27.87 18.86
C GLY A 344 -27.42 27.96 18.68
N LEU A 345 -26.86 27.29 17.68
CA LEU A 345 -25.43 27.28 17.36
C LEU A 345 -25.24 27.90 15.96
N GLU A 346 -24.04 28.38 15.64
CA GLU A 346 -23.62 28.83 14.31
C GLU A 346 -22.13 28.56 14.07
N THR A 347 -21.71 28.47 12.80
CA THR A 347 -20.31 28.42 12.42
C THR A 347 -19.87 29.80 11.94
N SER A 348 -18.72 30.27 12.46
CA SER A 348 -18.10 31.52 12.03
C SER A 348 -16.61 31.30 11.87
N GLY A 349 -16.16 31.25 10.61
CA GLY A 349 -14.83 30.74 10.27
C GLY A 349 -14.67 29.28 10.69
N ASP A 350 -13.59 28.99 11.42
CA ASP A 350 -13.25 27.64 11.90
C ASP A 350 -13.85 27.30 13.29
N ASN A 351 -14.65 28.21 13.86
CA ASN A 351 -15.22 28.04 15.20
C ASN A 351 -16.71 27.74 15.16
N VAL A 352 -17.16 26.87 16.07
CA VAL A 352 -18.59 26.70 16.42
C VAL A 352 -18.90 27.62 17.60
N GLN A 353 -19.92 28.44 17.46
CA GLN A 353 -20.32 29.46 18.44
C GLN A 353 -21.83 29.35 18.75
N ILE A 354 -22.27 29.96 19.84
CA ILE A 354 -23.70 30.07 20.15
C ILE A 354 -24.29 31.19 19.29
N LYS A 355 -25.36 30.89 18.56
CA LYS A 355 -26.09 31.86 17.74
C LYS A 355 -26.87 32.80 18.63
N ILE A 356 -26.43 34.04 18.72
CA ILE A 356 -27.12 35.09 19.48
C ILE A 356 -27.82 36.01 18.48
N ASN A 357 -29.15 36.11 18.60
CA ASN A 357 -29.90 37.11 17.85
C ASN A 357 -29.59 38.50 18.41
N THR A 358 -28.75 39.26 17.70
CA THR A 358 -28.34 40.61 18.10
C THR A 358 -29.51 41.61 18.20
N GLY A 359 -30.67 41.28 17.62
CA GLY A 359 -31.91 42.06 17.74
C GLY A 359 -32.71 41.77 19.01
N ILE A 360 -32.41 40.72 19.77
CA ILE A 360 -33.01 40.44 21.08
C ILE A 360 -32.02 40.89 22.16
N ALA A 361 -32.33 42.01 22.83
CA ALA A 361 -31.53 42.51 23.93
C ALA A 361 -31.64 41.56 25.13
N GLY A 362 -30.61 40.75 25.39
CA GLY A 362 -30.62 39.84 26.54
C GLY A 362 -29.38 38.99 26.75
N LEU A 363 -28.78 38.46 25.69
CA LEU A 363 -27.63 37.56 25.76
C LEU A 363 -26.45 38.10 24.97
N GLU A 364 -25.24 37.82 25.43
CA GLU A 364 -23.98 38.09 24.73
C GLU A 364 -22.96 36.98 25.02
N THR A 365 -21.90 36.90 24.22
CA THR A 365 -20.73 36.06 24.54
C THR A 365 -19.55 36.94 24.91
N ASP A 366 -18.87 36.64 26.01
CA ASP A 366 -17.63 37.29 26.44
C ASP A 366 -16.47 36.29 26.57
N SER A 367 -15.34 36.72 27.14
CA SER A 367 -14.17 35.86 27.36
C SER A 367 -14.40 34.71 28.35
N SER A 368 -15.51 34.72 29.08
CA SER A 368 -15.91 33.70 30.07
C SER A 368 -17.07 32.81 29.57
N GLY A 369 -17.68 33.11 28.42
CA GLY A 369 -18.69 32.29 27.77
C GLY A 369 -19.98 33.04 27.46
N LEU A 370 -21.12 32.35 27.53
CA LEU A 370 -22.45 32.96 27.38
C LEU A 370 -22.81 33.74 28.65
N ALA A 371 -23.13 35.01 28.48
CA ALA A 371 -23.50 35.94 29.54
C ALA A 371 -24.81 36.67 29.22
N LEU A 372 -25.40 37.30 30.24
CA LEU A 372 -26.49 38.26 30.05
C LEU A 372 -25.90 39.62 29.68
N LYS A 373 -26.51 40.30 28.70
CA LYS A 373 -26.06 41.63 28.30
C LYS A 373 -26.18 42.61 29.47
N SER A 374 -25.13 43.39 29.69
CA SER A 374 -25.05 44.36 30.80
C SER A 374 -26.24 45.33 30.88
N ASP A 375 -26.82 45.73 29.74
CA ASP A 375 -27.99 46.61 29.67
C ASP A 375 -29.28 45.97 30.24
N VAL A 376 -29.40 44.64 30.19
CA VAL A 376 -30.50 43.89 30.80
C VAL A 376 -30.19 43.58 32.27
N ALA A 377 -28.91 43.35 32.59
CA ALA A 377 -28.46 43.19 33.95
C ALA A 377 -28.57 44.47 34.80
N GLY A 378 -28.70 45.64 34.16
CA GLY A 378 -28.70 46.95 34.81
C GLY A 378 -29.99 47.35 35.54
N THR A 379 -31.14 46.69 35.36
CA THR A 379 -32.40 47.12 36.01
C THR A 379 -33.36 46.02 36.48
N GLY A 380 -33.02 44.72 36.46
CA GLY A 380 -33.96 43.74 37.01
C GLY A 380 -33.60 42.25 37.03
N ILE A 381 -32.49 41.82 36.42
CA ILE A 381 -32.06 40.41 36.47
C ILE A 381 -30.52 40.38 36.57
N THR A 382 -29.98 40.02 37.73
CA THR A 382 -28.54 39.89 37.97
C THR A 382 -28.17 38.42 38.06
N PHE A 383 -27.15 38.00 37.29
CA PHE A 383 -26.59 36.65 37.38
C PHE A 383 -25.25 36.70 38.12
N THR A 384 -25.27 36.38 39.42
CA THR A 384 -24.07 36.39 40.28
C THR A 384 -23.86 35.00 40.84
N ALA A 385 -22.66 34.45 40.65
CA ALA A 385 -22.25 33.14 41.19
C ALA A 385 -23.22 31.98 40.89
N GLY A 386 -23.77 31.94 39.67
CA GLY A 386 -24.67 30.86 39.23
C GLY A 386 -26.13 31.02 39.67
N VAL A 387 -26.46 32.10 40.39
CA VAL A 387 -27.84 32.39 40.80
C VAL A 387 -28.40 33.50 39.91
N LEU A 388 -29.50 33.18 39.22
CA LEU A 388 -30.33 34.17 38.54
C LEU A 388 -31.20 34.85 39.60
N SER A 389 -30.80 36.02 40.05
CA SER A 389 -31.53 36.81 41.02
C SER A 389 -32.16 38.01 40.31
N ALA A 390 -33.49 38.14 40.37
CA ALA A 390 -34.07 39.45 40.17
C ALA A 390 -33.64 40.29 41.37
N ASP A 391 -32.73 41.24 41.17
CA ASP A 391 -32.39 42.16 42.25
C ASP A 391 -33.68 42.89 42.66
N ALA A 392 -33.83 43.17 43.96
CA ALA A 392 -35.08 43.61 44.58
C ALA A 392 -35.92 44.45 43.62
N SER A 393 -37.09 43.93 43.19
CA SER A 393 -37.89 44.54 42.13
C SER A 393 -38.01 46.04 42.37
N ASN A 394 -37.25 46.85 41.63
CA ASN A 394 -37.26 48.28 41.83
C ASN A 394 -38.53 48.82 41.17
N LEU A 395 -39.63 48.84 41.93
CA LEU A 395 -40.94 49.36 41.50
C LEU A 395 -40.88 50.84 41.06
N ALA A 396 -39.79 51.55 41.35
CA ALA A 396 -39.63 52.98 41.06
C ALA A 396 -38.75 53.28 39.83
N ALA A 397 -38.22 52.28 39.11
CA ALA A 397 -37.44 52.53 37.90
C ALA A 397 -38.35 52.98 36.75
N SER A 398 -38.53 54.29 36.62
CA SER A 398 -39.30 54.94 35.55
C SER A 398 -38.56 54.85 34.22
N GLY A 399 -38.78 53.76 33.48
CA GLY A 399 -38.41 53.60 32.08
C GLY A 399 -39.01 52.31 31.51
N SER A 400 -40.08 52.44 30.71
CA SER A 400 -40.82 51.47 29.87
C SER A 400 -41.04 50.00 30.34
N GLY A 401 -40.60 49.60 31.53
CA GLY A 401 -40.68 48.23 32.06
C GLY A 401 -40.96 48.14 33.56
N GLY A 402 -41.18 49.27 34.26
CA GLY A 402 -41.71 49.30 35.63
C GLY A 402 -43.24 49.14 35.65
N VAL A 403 -43.79 48.67 36.79
CA VAL A 403 -45.24 48.42 36.98
C VAL A 403 -46.06 49.63 36.54
N THR A 404 -46.78 49.55 35.42
CA THR A 404 -47.62 50.63 34.88
C THR A 404 -48.96 50.76 35.61
N GLY A 405 -49.00 50.48 36.93
CA GLY A 405 -50.23 50.40 37.71
C GLY A 405 -50.00 50.36 39.23
N THR A 406 -51.10 50.30 39.97
CA THR A 406 -51.11 50.29 41.45
C THR A 406 -50.64 48.96 42.01
N LEU A 407 -49.75 48.96 43.01
CA LEU A 407 -49.45 47.74 43.75
C LEU A 407 -50.66 47.39 44.65
N PRO A 408 -51.29 46.20 44.50
CA PRO A 408 -52.45 45.83 45.30
C PRO A 408 -52.13 45.77 46.79
N VAL A 409 -53.13 46.03 47.63
CA VAL A 409 -52.98 46.01 49.09
C VAL A 409 -52.53 44.65 49.62
N GLY A 410 -52.96 43.55 48.99
CA GLY A 410 -52.55 42.19 49.34
C GLY A 410 -51.06 41.89 49.11
N SER A 411 -50.35 42.75 48.39
CA SER A 411 -48.92 42.64 48.10
C SER A 411 -48.11 43.76 48.78
N GLY A 412 -48.66 44.39 49.82
CA GLY A 412 -47.99 45.44 50.61
C GLY A 412 -48.06 46.86 50.00
N GLY A 413 -48.87 47.06 48.95
CA GLY A 413 -49.10 48.36 48.33
C GLY A 413 -50.27 49.15 48.90
N THR A 414 -50.51 50.36 48.38
CA THR A 414 -51.67 51.21 48.73
C THR A 414 -52.83 51.10 47.74
N GLY A 415 -52.67 50.36 46.64
CA GLY A 415 -53.68 50.24 45.58
C GLY A 415 -54.00 51.56 44.86
N SER A 416 -53.11 52.56 44.93
CA SER A 416 -53.40 53.92 44.46
C SER A 416 -52.32 54.50 43.53
N THR A 417 -52.75 55.31 42.55
CA THR A 417 -51.90 55.94 41.52
C THR A 417 -51.47 57.38 41.86
N THR A 418 -51.95 57.96 42.97
CA THR A 418 -51.58 59.32 43.38
C THR A 418 -51.14 59.41 44.84
N ALA A 419 -50.22 60.31 45.14
CA ALA A 419 -49.76 60.54 46.51
C ALA A 419 -50.85 61.08 47.44
N ALA A 420 -51.88 61.75 46.90
CA ALA A 420 -53.01 62.25 47.70
C ALA A 420 -53.90 61.09 48.17
N ASP A 421 -54.25 60.18 47.27
CA ASP A 421 -55.08 59.02 47.55
C ASP A 421 -54.33 57.98 48.40
N ALA A 422 -53.02 57.79 48.18
CA ALA A 422 -52.18 56.94 49.03
C ALA A 422 -52.09 57.44 50.48
N ARG A 423 -52.11 58.76 50.71
CA ARG A 423 -52.14 59.35 52.05
C ARG A 423 -53.54 59.35 52.68
N GLY A 424 -54.60 59.53 51.88
CA GLY A 424 -55.98 59.45 52.37
C GLY A 424 -56.39 58.04 52.78
N ASN A 425 -55.90 57.02 52.07
CA ASN A 425 -56.12 55.61 52.41
C ASN A 425 -55.12 55.09 53.47
N GLY A 426 -54.09 55.89 53.79
CA GLY A 426 -52.88 55.48 54.48
C GLY A 426 -52.94 55.44 56.00
N PHE A 427 -54.07 55.74 56.64
CA PHE A 427 -54.17 55.67 58.10
C PHE A 427 -55.62 55.67 58.59
N LEU A 428 -56.40 54.59 58.37
CA LEU A 428 -57.54 54.18 59.23
C LEU A 428 -58.30 52.93 58.72
N ALA A 429 -57.79 52.17 57.73
CA ALA A 429 -58.27 50.80 57.50
C ALA A 429 -57.69 49.81 58.55
N ALA A 430 -57.76 50.17 59.84
CA ALA A 430 -57.70 49.18 60.92
C ALA A 430 -59.12 48.66 61.14
N GLY A 431 -59.58 47.84 60.19
CA GLY A 431 -60.59 46.84 60.49
C GLY A 431 -59.94 45.81 61.42
N ASP A 432 -59.88 46.12 62.71
CA ASP A 432 -59.81 45.08 63.73
C ASP A 432 -61.12 44.28 63.67
N SER A 433 -60.94 42.97 63.58
CA SER A 433 -61.80 41.83 63.93
C SER A 433 -62.80 41.96 65.10
N SER A 434 -63.10 43.14 65.64
CA SER A 434 -63.99 43.32 66.80
C SER A 434 -65.30 44.07 66.54
N GLY A 435 -65.59 44.50 65.31
CA GLY A 435 -66.93 44.93 64.89
C GLY A 435 -67.42 46.27 65.48
N GLY A 436 -67.37 47.32 64.67
CA GLY A 436 -68.22 48.49 64.89
C GLY A 436 -69.48 48.40 64.02
N THR A 437 -70.65 48.72 64.58
CA THR A 437 -71.43 49.80 63.95
C THR A 437 -71.34 50.98 64.89
N ARG A 438 -70.28 51.79 64.73
CA ARG A 438 -70.18 53.11 65.36
C ARG A 438 -70.32 54.12 64.24
N THR A 439 -71.54 54.62 64.08
CA THR A 439 -71.84 55.77 63.25
C THR A 439 -71.37 57.01 64.00
N THR A 440 -70.15 57.47 63.73
CA THR A 440 -69.71 58.80 64.19
C THR A 440 -70.31 59.84 63.24
N SER A 441 -71.49 60.35 63.59
CA SER A 441 -71.98 61.61 63.03
C SER A 441 -71.19 62.75 63.68
N ASN A 442 -70.27 63.35 62.94
CA ASN A 442 -69.48 64.50 63.40
C ASN A 442 -70.41 65.69 63.74
N PRO A 443 -70.16 66.39 64.86
CA PRO A 443 -69.33 67.59 64.74
C PRO A 443 -68.25 67.76 65.82
N LEU A 444 -67.25 68.55 65.47
CA LEU A 444 -65.90 68.64 66.03
C LEU A 444 -65.69 69.66 67.17
N ILE A 445 -66.73 70.27 67.76
CA ILE A 445 -66.63 71.14 68.96
C ILE A 445 -67.99 71.23 69.68
N SER A 446 -68.04 71.15 71.02
CA SER A 446 -69.27 71.34 71.81
C SER A 446 -69.66 72.83 71.87
N ARG A 447 -70.96 73.14 71.75
CA ARG A 447 -71.46 74.53 71.70
C ARG A 447 -72.20 74.87 72.99
N THR A 448 -71.80 75.98 73.61
CA THR A 448 -72.36 76.44 74.90
C THR A 448 -73.17 77.72 74.73
N VAL A 449 -74.34 77.78 75.38
CA VAL A 449 -75.19 78.96 75.51
C VAL A 449 -75.37 79.29 76.98
N ALA A 450 -75.28 80.57 77.36
CA ALA A 450 -75.45 81.00 78.74
C ALA A 450 -76.37 82.22 78.85
N GLN A 451 -77.21 82.26 79.88
CA GLN A 451 -78.15 83.35 80.14
C GLN A 451 -78.31 83.58 81.65
N ASN A 452 -78.39 84.84 82.05
CA ASN A 452 -78.72 85.22 83.43
C ASN A 452 -80.24 85.20 83.64
N VAL A 453 -80.67 84.76 84.83
CA VAL A 453 -82.09 84.61 85.21
C VAL A 453 -82.34 85.18 86.60
N GLY A 454 -83.58 85.62 86.81
CA GLY A 454 -84.04 86.31 88.02
C GLY A 454 -84.62 87.69 87.70
N ASP A 455 -85.83 87.97 88.17
CA ASP A 455 -86.51 89.26 88.05
C ASP A 455 -87.22 89.68 89.36
N ALA A 456 -86.96 88.96 90.45
CA ALA A 456 -87.60 89.05 91.76
C ALA A 456 -89.11 88.73 91.79
N SER A 457 -89.68 88.15 90.71
CA SER A 457 -91.11 87.83 90.61
C SER A 457 -91.40 86.43 90.06
N ALA A 458 -90.81 86.05 88.93
CA ALA A 458 -91.02 84.75 88.30
C ALA A 458 -90.16 83.66 88.96
N THR A 459 -90.74 82.48 89.11
CA THR A 459 -90.07 81.28 89.63
C THR A 459 -89.62 80.31 88.54
N SER A 460 -89.92 80.57 87.26
CA SER A 460 -89.53 79.71 86.13
C SER A 460 -89.10 80.52 84.92
N TYR A 461 -88.01 80.08 84.26
CA TYR A 461 -87.38 80.77 83.14
C TYR A 461 -87.02 79.77 82.04
N THR A 462 -87.40 80.07 80.80
CA THR A 462 -87.02 79.24 79.63
C THR A 462 -85.77 79.79 78.96
N ILE A 463 -84.75 78.95 78.84
CA ILE A 463 -83.49 79.23 78.16
C ILE A 463 -83.53 78.61 76.78
N THR A 464 -83.50 79.46 75.75
CA THR A 464 -83.42 78.99 74.36
C THR A 464 -81.96 78.81 73.99
N HIS A 465 -81.50 77.56 73.83
CA HIS A 465 -80.11 77.21 73.53
C HIS A 465 -79.87 76.87 72.04
N GLY A 466 -80.90 76.54 71.27
CA GLY A 466 -80.79 76.37 69.82
C GLY A 466 -79.83 75.26 69.35
N LEU A 467 -79.59 74.22 70.17
CA LEU A 467 -78.55 73.21 69.89
C LEU A 467 -79.03 72.06 68.99
N GLY A 468 -80.33 71.95 68.72
CA GLY A 468 -80.89 70.91 67.85
C GLY A 468 -80.94 69.52 68.48
N THR A 469 -80.54 69.37 69.74
CA THR A 469 -80.60 68.11 70.51
C THR A 469 -81.13 68.36 71.93
N ARG A 470 -81.77 67.35 72.52
CA ARG A 470 -82.16 67.32 73.94
C ARG A 470 -81.06 66.78 74.85
N ASP A 471 -80.04 66.13 74.27
CA ASP A 471 -78.89 65.58 74.98
C ASP A 471 -77.92 66.70 75.36
N VAL A 472 -78.38 67.57 76.26
CA VAL A 472 -77.65 68.75 76.73
C VAL A 472 -77.39 68.68 78.23
N THR A 473 -76.23 69.19 78.63
CA THR A 473 -75.85 69.39 80.02
C THR A 473 -76.22 70.82 80.42
N VAL A 474 -76.97 70.98 81.51
CA VAL A 474 -77.40 72.30 82.01
C VAL A 474 -76.86 72.47 83.42
N GLN A 475 -76.21 73.60 83.68
CA GLN A 475 -75.67 73.94 84.98
C GLN A 475 -76.06 75.37 85.34
N VAL A 476 -76.44 75.59 86.60
CA VAL A 476 -76.87 76.90 87.12
C VAL A 476 -75.99 77.27 88.29
N TYR A 477 -75.54 78.52 88.35
CA TYR A 477 -74.73 79.02 89.45
C TYR A 477 -75.11 80.45 89.85
N ASP A 478 -74.81 80.81 91.09
CA ASP A 478 -74.95 82.18 91.58
C ASP A 478 -74.07 83.15 90.79
N SER A 479 -74.63 84.23 90.28
CA SER A 479 -73.91 85.17 89.42
C SER A 479 -72.87 85.99 90.20
N SER A 480 -72.95 86.02 91.53
CA SER A 480 -72.02 86.73 92.40
C SER A 480 -70.97 85.81 93.03
N THR A 481 -71.39 84.65 93.56
CA THR A 481 -70.47 83.72 94.25
C THR A 481 -69.99 82.57 93.39
N TYR A 482 -70.64 82.30 92.25
CA TYR A 482 -70.38 81.17 91.34
C TYR A 482 -70.58 79.78 91.96
N ASP A 483 -71.22 79.71 93.13
CA ASP A 483 -71.62 78.44 93.71
C ASP A 483 -72.70 77.78 92.86
N THR A 484 -72.63 76.46 92.69
CA THR A 484 -73.62 75.72 91.91
C THR A 484 -74.95 75.69 92.65
N ILE A 485 -76.01 76.08 91.94
CA ILE A 485 -77.36 76.14 92.46
C ILE A 485 -78.16 74.98 91.89
N ILE A 486 -78.72 74.18 92.78
CA ILE A 486 -79.60 73.08 92.39
C ILE A 486 -81.00 73.65 92.19
N CYS A 487 -81.50 73.52 90.97
CA CYS A 487 -82.82 73.91 90.54
C CYS A 487 -83.40 72.79 89.67
N ASP A 488 -84.70 72.82 89.45
CA ASP A 488 -85.32 71.85 88.56
C ASP A 488 -85.08 72.25 87.10
N VAL A 489 -84.58 71.30 86.29
CA VAL A 489 -84.20 71.52 84.90
C VAL A 489 -84.95 70.54 84.00
N VAL A 490 -85.83 71.08 83.18
CA VAL A 490 -86.57 70.34 82.17
C VAL A 490 -86.02 70.67 80.78
N ARG A 491 -85.64 69.65 80.01
CA ARG A 491 -85.19 69.79 78.61
C ARG A 491 -86.40 69.83 77.68
N THR A 492 -87.04 70.99 77.67
CA THR A 492 -88.37 71.24 77.12
C THR A 492 -88.50 70.81 75.66
N ASP A 493 -87.50 71.09 74.82
CA ASP A 493 -87.41 70.60 73.43
C ASP A 493 -85.93 70.55 72.97
N THR A 494 -85.69 70.28 71.69
CA THR A 494 -84.33 70.17 71.13
C THR A 494 -83.57 71.51 71.05
N HIS A 495 -84.23 72.63 71.36
CA HIS A 495 -83.67 73.98 71.28
C HIS A 495 -83.86 74.78 72.57
N SER A 496 -84.54 74.24 73.59
CA SER A 496 -84.92 74.98 74.79
C SER A 496 -84.87 74.11 76.05
N ALA A 497 -84.43 74.70 77.16
CA ALA A 497 -84.50 74.11 78.50
C ALA A 497 -85.12 75.11 79.49
N THR A 498 -86.05 74.64 80.32
CA THR A 498 -86.75 75.46 81.33
C THR A 498 -86.19 75.16 82.72
N ILE A 499 -85.90 76.23 83.46
CA ILE A 499 -85.29 76.20 84.80
C ILE A 499 -86.28 76.78 85.80
N SER A 500 -86.56 76.04 86.88
CA SER A 500 -87.51 76.47 87.91
C SER A 500 -86.90 76.48 89.32
N PHE A 501 -87.26 77.49 90.10
CA PHE A 501 -86.79 77.77 91.45
C PHE A 501 -87.96 77.74 92.45
N SER A 502 -87.68 77.36 93.69
CA SER A 502 -88.69 77.30 94.78
C SER A 502 -89.11 78.68 95.29
N THR A 503 -88.26 79.70 95.12
CA THR A 503 -88.52 81.11 95.42
C THR A 503 -88.05 81.95 94.24
N ALA A 504 -88.76 83.04 93.92
CA ALA A 504 -88.41 83.91 92.80
C ALA A 504 -87.00 84.50 93.01
N PRO A 505 -86.02 84.20 92.13
CA PRO A 505 -84.67 84.74 92.28
C PRO A 505 -84.69 86.26 92.15
N ALA A 506 -83.86 86.96 92.93
CA ALA A 506 -83.64 88.38 92.75
C ALA A 506 -83.14 88.70 91.32
N SER A 507 -83.26 89.96 90.89
CA SER A 507 -82.93 90.35 89.51
C SER A 507 -81.50 89.91 89.12
N ASN A 508 -81.39 89.09 88.06
CA ASN A 508 -80.16 88.48 87.54
C ASN A 508 -79.32 87.68 88.56
N ALA A 509 -79.94 87.12 89.60
CA ALA A 509 -79.23 86.40 90.65
C ALA A 509 -78.46 85.17 90.14
N TYR A 510 -78.96 84.46 89.13
CA TYR A 510 -78.34 83.20 88.67
C TYR A 510 -77.94 83.21 87.20
N ARG A 511 -76.91 82.44 86.84
CA ARG A 511 -76.50 82.23 85.45
C ARG A 511 -76.66 80.76 85.08
N VAL A 512 -77.40 80.52 84.01
CA VAL A 512 -77.67 79.20 83.45
C VAL A 512 -76.76 78.99 82.24
N VAL A 513 -76.10 77.84 82.18
CA VAL A 513 -75.23 77.43 81.07
C VAL A 513 -75.72 76.10 80.53
N VAL A 514 -75.93 76.02 79.21
CA VAL A 514 -76.37 74.83 78.48
C VAL A 514 -75.29 74.47 77.46
N THR A 515 -74.82 73.22 77.48
CA THR A 515 -73.76 72.71 76.61
C THR A 515 -74.21 71.41 75.94
N GLY A 516 -73.96 71.27 74.64
CA GLY A 516 -74.30 70.08 73.86
C GLY A 516 -73.53 69.97 72.55
#